data_AF-A0A1Q9VK75-F1
#
_entry.id   AF-A0A1Q9VK75-F1
#
_cell.length_a   1.000
_cell.length_b   1.000
_cell.length_c   1.000
_cell.angle_alpha   90.00
_cell.angle_beta   90.00
_cell.angle_gamma   90.00
#
_symmetry.space_group_name_H-M   'P 1'
#
loop_
_entity.id
_entity.type
_entity.pdbx_description
1 polymer ?
#
loop_
_entity_poly.entity_id
_entity_poly.type
_entity_poly.pdbx_seq_one_letter_code
_entity_poly.pdbx_strand_id
1 'polypeptide(L)'
;MQTTLVLLAKIALLVVLWLFVWVAVRAMRKDVNAMAATAGAAPASGPSTGAASGPKPSGGRGFRRATPPGSLTLTSGPLTGTTLNLQGYQDVTLGRSGSCTIVLEDDFASGTHARLFQQSGTWLLEDLDSRNGSFLNGQRIDQPEQLSAGQEIRIGQTTVRLEA
;
A
#
# COMPACT_ATOMS: atom_id res chain seq x y z
N MET A 1 47.81 12.50 -3.79
CA MET A 1 47.36 11.68 -4.93
C MET A 1 47.05 10.23 -4.52
N GLN A 2 47.87 9.58 -3.69
CA GLN A 2 47.65 8.20 -3.27
C GLN A 2 46.42 8.00 -2.36
N THR A 3 46.15 8.93 -1.43
CA THR A 3 44.99 8.88 -0.53
C THR A 3 43.65 9.09 -1.26
N THR A 4 43.62 10.01 -2.23
CA THR A 4 42.43 10.26 -3.08
C THR A 4 42.11 9.06 -3.97
N LEU A 5 43.14 8.36 -4.46
CA LEU A 5 42.97 7.16 -5.28
C LEU A 5 42.41 5.99 -4.45
N VAL A 6 42.89 5.80 -3.21
CA VAL A 6 42.35 4.79 -2.29
C VAL A 6 40.91 5.12 -1.86
N LEU A 7 40.60 6.40 -1.64
CA LEU A 7 39.25 6.85 -1.27
C LEU A 7 38.25 6.60 -2.41
N LEU A 8 38.63 6.91 -3.66
CA LEU A 8 37.82 6.61 -4.83
C LEU A 8 37.60 5.09 -5.02
N ALA A 9 38.63 4.28 -4.81
CA ALA A 9 38.51 2.82 -4.88
C ALA A 9 37.54 2.25 -3.82
N LYS A 10 37.56 2.79 -2.59
CA LYS A 10 36.63 2.39 -1.52
C LYS A 10 35.18 2.78 -1.84
N ILE A 11 34.97 3.98 -2.36
CA ILE A 11 33.63 4.43 -2.77
C ILE A 11 33.12 3.58 -3.93
N ALA A 12 33.95 3.32 -4.94
CA ALA A 12 33.58 2.45 -6.05
C ALA A 12 33.21 1.04 -5.57
N LEU A 13 33.98 0.45 -4.65
CA LEU A 13 33.68 -0.85 -4.06
C LEU A 13 32.36 -0.83 -3.28
N LEU A 14 32.10 0.21 -2.49
CA LEU A 14 30.83 0.38 -1.77
C LEU A 14 29.65 0.51 -2.72
N VAL A 15 29.77 1.28 -3.81
CA VAL A 15 28.71 1.44 -4.81
C VAL A 15 28.41 0.11 -5.51
N VAL A 16 29.45 -0.65 -5.90
CA VAL A 16 29.28 -1.96 -6.52
C VAL A 16 28.64 -2.96 -5.56
N LEU A 17 29.10 -3.00 -4.30
CA LEU A 17 28.53 -3.85 -3.26
C LEU A 17 27.04 -3.50 -3.03
N TRP A 18 26.73 -2.21 -2.94
CA TRP A 18 25.38 -1.74 -2.72
C TRP A 18 24.47 -2.01 -3.93
N LEU A 19 24.99 -1.86 -5.16
CA LEU A 19 24.28 -2.24 -6.39
C LEU A 19 24.02 -3.74 -6.43
N PHE A 20 24.99 -4.57 -6.04
CA PHE A 20 24.81 -6.02 -5.95
C PHE A 20 23.71 -6.39 -4.94
N VAL A 21 23.73 -5.80 -3.75
CA VAL A 21 22.68 -5.99 -2.74
C VAL A 21 21.32 -5.54 -3.27
N TRP A 22 21.25 -4.39 -3.94
CA TRP A 22 20.03 -3.87 -4.56
C TRP A 22 19.49 -4.79 -5.66
N VAL A 23 20.36 -5.34 -6.52
CA VAL A 23 19.98 -6.32 -7.56
C VAL A 23 19.51 -7.64 -6.93
N ALA A 24 20.19 -8.12 -5.90
CA ALA A 24 19.81 -9.34 -5.19
C ALA A 24 18.44 -9.23 -4.53
N VAL A 25 18.16 -8.10 -3.86
CA VAL A 25 16.85 -7.81 -3.27
C VAL A 25 15.79 -7.66 -4.37
N ARG A 26 16.11 -7.00 -5.49
CA ARG A 26 15.20 -6.88 -6.65
C ARG A 26 14.90 -8.24 -7.30
N ALA A 27 15.85 -9.16 -7.33
CA ALA A 27 15.66 -10.51 -7.87
C ALA A 27 14.71 -11.33 -6.98
N MET A 28 14.90 -11.31 -5.65
CA MET A 28 13.99 -12.00 -4.72
C MET A 28 12.54 -11.50 -4.79
N ARG A 29 12.34 -10.19 -5.03
CA ARG A 29 10.99 -9.61 -5.26
C ARG A 29 10.30 -10.16 -6.51
N LYS A 30 11.05 -10.64 -7.51
CA LYS A 30 10.47 -11.23 -8.73
C LYS A 30 9.99 -12.66 -8.53
N ASP A 31 10.68 -13.45 -7.72
CA ASP A 31 10.34 -14.86 -7.50
C ASP A 31 9.05 -15.03 -6.68
N VAL A 32 8.83 -14.13 -5.71
CA VAL A 32 7.58 -14.09 -4.93
C VAL A 32 6.40 -13.61 -5.79
N ASN A 33 6.64 -12.64 -6.67
CA ASN A 33 5.61 -12.17 -7.63
C ASN A 33 5.30 -13.21 -8.72
N ALA A 34 6.27 -14.04 -9.13
CA ALA A 34 6.05 -15.14 -10.07
C ALA A 34 5.21 -16.28 -9.48
N MET A 35 5.35 -16.53 -8.16
CA MET A 35 4.52 -17.50 -7.43
C MET A 35 3.08 -16.99 -7.22
N ALA A 36 2.89 -15.68 -7.03
CA ALA A 36 1.56 -15.08 -6.92
C ALA A 36 0.75 -15.15 -8.24
N ALA A 37 1.41 -15.14 -9.40
CA ALA A 37 0.75 -15.19 -10.70
C ALA A 37 0.21 -16.60 -11.08
N THR A 38 0.66 -17.66 -10.42
CA THR A 38 0.25 -19.05 -10.73
C THR A 38 -0.84 -19.61 -9.81
N ALA A 39 -1.18 -18.92 -8.71
CA ALA A 39 -2.26 -19.32 -7.81
C ALA A 39 -3.67 -18.84 -8.27
N GLY A 40 -3.76 -18.09 -9.37
CA GLY A 40 -5.01 -17.50 -9.88
C GLY A 40 -5.73 -18.31 -10.97
N ALA A 41 -5.20 -19.45 -11.42
CA ALA A 41 -5.81 -20.23 -12.50
C ALA A 41 -6.36 -21.57 -11.98
N ALA A 42 -7.59 -21.54 -11.44
CA ALA A 42 -8.40 -22.73 -11.21
C ALA A 42 -9.37 -22.96 -12.40
N PRO A 43 -9.70 -24.22 -12.72
CA PRO A 43 -10.16 -24.62 -14.05
C PRO A 43 -11.69 -24.50 -14.22
N ALA A 44 -12.12 -24.00 -15.38
CA ALA A 44 -13.50 -24.10 -15.81
C ALA A 44 -13.78 -25.52 -16.34
N SER A 45 -14.63 -26.26 -15.63
CA SER A 45 -15.28 -27.47 -16.13
C SER A 45 -16.80 -27.26 -16.05
N GLY A 46 -17.49 -27.23 -17.20
CA GLY A 46 -18.90 -27.64 -17.25
C GLY A 46 -19.01 -29.18 -17.21
N PRO A 47 -20.19 -29.81 -17.38
CA PRO A 47 -21.51 -29.26 -17.70
C PRO A 47 -22.68 -29.86 -16.85
N SER A 48 -23.87 -29.22 -16.85
CA SER A 48 -25.14 -29.97 -16.73
C SER A 48 -26.35 -29.16 -17.19
N THR A 49 -26.99 -29.71 -18.22
CA THR A 49 -28.37 -29.50 -18.71
C THR A 49 -29.44 -29.66 -17.62
N GLY A 50 -30.51 -28.87 -17.69
CA GLY A 50 -31.76 -29.16 -16.98
C GLY A 50 -32.72 -27.97 -16.89
N ALA A 51 -33.85 -28.06 -17.58
CA ALA A 51 -34.88 -27.04 -17.70
C ALA A 51 -35.91 -27.04 -16.55
N ALA A 52 -36.73 -25.99 -16.53
CA ALA A 52 -38.13 -25.90 -16.04
C ALA A 52 -38.43 -25.30 -14.64
N SER A 53 -38.96 -24.06 -14.69
CA SER A 53 -40.23 -23.57 -14.10
C SER A 53 -40.49 -23.59 -12.58
N GLY A 54 -40.74 -22.41 -11.99
CA GLY A 54 -41.52 -22.25 -10.74
C GLY A 54 -41.38 -20.87 -10.08
N PRO A 55 -42.46 -20.25 -9.55
CA PRO A 55 -42.56 -18.79 -9.41
C PRO A 55 -42.07 -18.20 -8.07
N LYS A 56 -41.75 -16.90 -8.14
CA LYS A 56 -41.48 -15.92 -7.07
C LYS A 56 -42.34 -16.14 -5.79
N PRO A 57 -41.73 -16.03 -4.60
CA PRO A 57 -42.12 -14.93 -3.73
C PRO A 57 -40.94 -14.16 -3.12
N SER A 58 -41.26 -12.90 -2.85
CA SER A 58 -40.58 -11.88 -2.05
C SER A 58 -39.77 -12.38 -0.85
N GLY A 59 -38.58 -11.80 -0.66
CA GLY A 59 -37.84 -11.91 0.59
C GLY A 59 -36.42 -11.38 0.47
N GLY A 60 -36.28 -10.08 0.21
CA GLY A 60 -35.00 -9.40 0.21
C GLY A 60 -34.25 -9.62 1.51
N ARG A 61 -33.14 -10.35 1.43
CA ARG A 61 -32.01 -10.22 2.36
C ARG A 61 -30.79 -10.11 1.47
N GLY A 62 -30.47 -8.87 1.12
CA GLY A 62 -29.25 -8.55 0.43
C GLY A 62 -28.09 -9.19 1.17
N PHE A 63 -27.22 -9.85 0.41
CA PHE A 63 -25.84 -10.01 0.80
C PHE A 63 -25.42 -8.67 1.41
N ARG A 64 -25.07 -8.67 2.70
CA ARG A 64 -24.32 -7.56 3.28
C ARG A 64 -23.04 -7.51 2.47
N ARG A 65 -23.07 -6.75 1.38
CA ARG A 65 -21.89 -6.29 0.66
C ARG A 65 -21.10 -5.61 1.77
N ALA A 66 -20.04 -6.28 2.24
CA ALA A 66 -19.10 -5.69 3.18
C ALA A 66 -18.80 -4.30 2.61
N THR A 67 -19.19 -3.25 3.33
CA THR A 67 -18.97 -1.89 2.89
C THR A 67 -17.48 -1.79 2.62
N PRO A 68 -17.06 -1.58 1.35
CA PRO A 68 -15.65 -1.42 1.08
C PRO A 68 -15.21 -0.18 1.86
N PRO A 69 -14.12 -0.25 2.67
CA PRO A 69 -13.68 0.86 3.49
C PRO A 69 -13.52 2.10 2.62
N GLY A 70 -14.46 3.03 2.81
CA GLY A 70 -14.75 4.06 1.84
C GLY A 70 -14.17 5.41 2.21
N SER A 71 -13.71 5.60 3.44
CA SER A 71 -13.26 6.92 3.88
C SER A 71 -11.99 6.83 4.69
N LEU A 72 -11.10 7.80 4.49
CA LEU A 72 -9.86 7.91 5.22
C LEU A 72 -9.89 9.23 5.97
N THR A 73 -9.90 9.12 7.29
CA THR A 73 -10.05 10.25 8.22
C THR A 73 -8.67 10.63 8.75
N LEU A 74 -8.27 11.88 8.52
CA LEU A 74 -7.05 12.41 9.13
C LEU A 74 -7.34 12.69 10.61
N THR A 75 -6.69 11.95 11.50
CA THR A 75 -6.94 11.99 12.94
C THR A 75 -5.98 12.93 13.69
N SER A 76 -4.84 13.29 13.09
CA SER A 76 -3.95 14.33 13.65
C SER A 76 -3.25 15.18 12.58
N GLY A 77 -2.69 16.33 12.96
CA GLY A 77 -2.06 17.33 12.08
C GLY A 77 -2.91 18.61 11.90
N PRO A 78 -2.40 19.65 11.22
CA PRO A 78 -3.13 20.90 10.99
C PRO A 78 -4.43 20.73 10.17
N LEU A 79 -4.62 19.58 9.54
CA LEU A 79 -5.81 19.18 8.77
C LEU A 79 -6.69 18.12 9.49
N THR A 80 -6.56 17.99 10.81
CA THR A 80 -7.37 17.07 11.64
C THR A 80 -8.87 17.21 11.32
N GLY A 81 -9.54 16.09 11.03
CA GLY A 81 -10.96 16.04 10.66
C GLY A 81 -11.26 16.03 9.16
N THR A 82 -10.24 16.16 8.31
CA THR A 82 -10.42 16.00 6.86
C THR A 82 -10.70 14.53 6.54
N THR A 83 -11.86 14.27 5.94
CA THR A 83 -12.27 12.94 5.50
C THR A 83 -12.16 12.88 3.99
N LEU A 84 -11.22 12.08 3.47
CA LEU A 84 -11.12 11.81 2.04
C LEU A 84 -11.92 10.55 1.71
N ASN A 85 -12.88 10.68 0.80
CA ASN A 85 -13.58 9.52 0.26
C ASN A 85 -12.66 8.78 -0.72
N LEU A 86 -12.29 7.54 -0.38
CA LEU A 86 -11.43 6.68 -1.20
C LEU A 86 -12.21 5.98 -2.33
N GLN A 87 -13.54 6.16 -2.41
CA GLN A 87 -14.35 5.58 -3.47
C GLN A 87 -13.92 6.09 -4.86
N GLY A 88 -13.38 5.18 -5.68
CA GLY A 88 -12.91 5.47 -7.04
C GLY A 88 -11.40 5.68 -7.16
N TYR A 89 -10.67 5.73 -6.05
CA TYR A 89 -9.21 5.76 -6.06
C TYR A 89 -8.65 4.34 -6.03
N GLN A 90 -7.63 4.07 -6.85
CA GLN A 90 -6.87 2.82 -6.82
C GLN A 90 -5.46 3.00 -6.25
N ASP A 91 -4.98 4.25 -6.23
CA ASP A 91 -3.72 4.69 -5.62
C ASP A 91 -3.96 6.07 -4.99
N VAL A 92 -3.47 6.24 -3.78
CA VAL A 92 -3.52 7.48 -2.99
C VAL A 92 -2.14 7.68 -2.38
N THR A 93 -1.49 8.78 -2.74
CA THR A 93 -0.16 9.11 -2.21
C THR A 93 -0.27 10.07 -1.03
N LEU A 94 0.51 9.81 0.01
CA LEU A 94 0.60 10.55 1.26
C LEU A 94 2.00 11.19 1.35
N GLY A 95 2.08 12.50 1.55
CA GLY A 95 3.38 13.16 1.70
C GLY A 95 3.27 14.68 1.81
N ARG A 96 4.41 15.34 2.04
CA ARG A 96 4.50 16.80 2.18
C ARG A 96 4.42 17.55 0.84
N SER A 97 4.72 16.87 -0.26
CA SER A 97 4.68 17.48 -1.60
C SER A 97 3.24 17.79 -1.98
N GLY A 98 3.02 18.98 -2.57
CA GLY A 98 1.73 19.35 -3.15
C GLY A 98 1.29 18.49 -4.34
N SER A 99 2.15 17.58 -4.81
CA SER A 99 1.82 16.57 -5.82
C SER A 99 1.14 15.32 -5.24
N CYS A 100 1.06 15.18 -3.91
CA CYS A 100 0.42 14.03 -3.27
C CYS A 100 -1.10 14.20 -3.24
N THR A 101 -1.83 13.08 -3.29
CA THR A 101 -3.29 13.07 -3.15
C THR A 101 -3.71 13.61 -1.78
N ILE A 102 -2.95 13.24 -0.75
CA ILE A 102 -3.09 13.79 0.60
C ILE A 102 -1.78 14.50 0.91
N VAL A 103 -1.87 15.82 0.95
CA VAL A 103 -0.78 16.70 1.33
C VAL A 103 -0.77 16.78 2.86
N LEU A 104 0.38 16.42 3.45
CA LEU A 104 0.65 16.48 4.87
C LEU A 104 1.50 17.72 5.13
N GLU A 105 0.99 18.76 5.80
CA GLU A 105 1.83 19.84 6.33
C GLU A 105 2.61 19.39 7.57
N ASP A 106 3.53 18.45 7.39
CA ASP A 106 4.36 17.86 8.43
C ASP A 106 5.83 17.84 7.98
N ASP A 107 6.70 18.51 8.73
CA ASP A 107 8.14 18.57 8.45
C ASP A 107 8.86 17.23 8.61
N PHE A 108 8.26 16.30 9.36
CA PHE A 108 8.74 14.93 9.50
C PHE A 108 8.18 14.01 8.40
N ALA A 109 7.26 14.48 7.57
CA ALA A 109 6.84 13.76 6.36
C ALA A 109 7.82 14.03 5.20
N SER A 110 8.04 13.01 4.37
CA SER A 110 8.85 13.16 3.15
C SER A 110 7.96 13.73 2.05
N GLY A 111 8.55 14.33 1.01
CA GLY A 111 7.79 14.90 -0.11
C GLY A 111 6.77 13.90 -0.67
N THR A 112 7.24 12.68 -0.94
CA THR A 112 6.41 11.52 -1.21
C THR A 112 6.76 10.49 -0.14
N HIS A 113 5.91 10.29 0.86
CA HIS A 113 6.27 9.50 2.05
C HIS A 113 5.76 8.06 1.96
N ALA A 114 4.47 7.90 1.71
CA ALA A 114 3.84 6.59 1.60
C ALA A 114 2.79 6.60 0.48
N ARG A 115 2.45 5.41 0.00
CA ARG A 115 1.30 5.22 -0.88
C ARG A 115 0.35 4.19 -0.30
N LEU A 116 -0.93 4.43 -0.53
CA LEU A 116 -2.01 3.49 -0.33
C LEU A 116 -2.49 3.05 -1.69
N PHE A 117 -2.43 1.75 -1.97
CA PHE A 117 -2.91 1.22 -3.24
C PHE A 117 -3.81 0.03 -3.00
N GLN A 118 -4.76 -0.17 -3.91
CA GLN A 118 -5.69 -1.29 -3.84
C GLN A 118 -5.12 -2.48 -4.61
N GLN A 119 -5.00 -3.63 -3.95
CA GLN A 119 -4.61 -4.90 -4.57
C GLN A 119 -5.63 -5.97 -4.19
N SER A 120 -6.21 -6.63 -5.20
CA SER A 120 -7.20 -7.70 -5.00
C SER A 120 -8.38 -7.29 -4.10
N GLY A 121 -8.79 -6.02 -4.17
CA GLY A 121 -9.89 -5.49 -3.36
C GLY A 121 -9.52 -5.09 -1.93
N THR A 122 -8.26 -5.25 -1.50
CA THR A 122 -7.79 -4.75 -0.20
C THR A 122 -6.85 -3.57 -0.36
N TRP A 123 -6.86 -2.66 0.61
CA TRP A 123 -5.89 -1.56 0.69
C TRP A 123 -4.58 -2.07 1.28
N LEU A 124 -3.47 -1.70 0.64
CA LEU A 124 -2.13 -1.94 1.16
C LEU A 124 -1.44 -0.59 1.34
N LEU A 125 -0.71 -0.46 2.43
CA LEU A 125 0.16 0.66 2.74
C LEU A 125 1.60 0.29 2.42
N GLU A 126 2.26 1.11 1.61
CA GLU A 126 3.67 0.95 1.27
C GLU A 126 4.43 2.26 1.54
N ASP A 127 5.53 2.13 2.26
CA ASP A 127 6.48 3.20 2.48
C ASP A 127 7.31 3.45 1.20
N LEU A 128 7.41 4.70 0.77
CA LEU A 128 8.14 5.10 -0.43
C LEU A 128 9.55 5.60 -0.09
N ASP A 129 10.27 4.81 0.71
CA ASP A 129 11.62 5.12 1.21
C ASP A 129 11.65 6.44 1.99
N SER A 130 10.74 6.57 2.95
CA SER A 130 10.62 7.78 3.72
C SER A 130 11.73 7.90 4.77
N ARG A 131 12.16 9.14 5.07
CA ARG A 131 13.27 9.38 6.01
C ARG A 131 13.01 8.87 7.43
N ASN A 132 11.77 8.95 7.89
CA ASN A 132 11.38 8.61 9.27
C ASN A 132 10.63 7.26 9.36
N GLY A 133 10.27 6.66 8.21
CA GLY A 133 9.44 5.47 8.14
C GLY A 133 7.96 5.75 8.34
N SER A 134 7.16 4.83 7.81
CA SER A 134 5.72 4.73 8.06
C SER A 134 5.43 3.70 9.15
N PHE A 135 4.41 3.95 9.95
CA PHE A 135 4.00 3.06 11.04
C PHE A 135 2.53 2.68 10.89
N LEU A 136 2.20 1.41 11.10
CA LEU A 136 0.86 0.88 11.14
C LEU A 136 0.56 0.36 12.55
N ASN A 137 -0.44 0.93 13.23
CA ASN A 137 -0.78 0.66 14.64
C ASN A 137 0.44 0.69 15.58
N GLY A 138 1.38 1.61 15.34
CA GLY A 138 2.61 1.76 16.12
C GLY A 138 3.76 0.83 15.71
N GLN A 139 3.56 -0.09 14.78
CA GLN A 139 4.62 -0.94 14.23
C GLN A 139 5.18 -0.34 12.94
N ARG A 140 6.50 -0.23 12.82
CA ARG A 140 7.13 0.28 11.59
C ARG A 140 6.95 -0.73 10.47
N ILE A 141 6.56 -0.24 9.29
CA ILE A 141 6.43 -1.07 8.09
C ILE A 141 7.68 -0.92 7.22
N ASP A 142 8.15 -2.05 6.68
CA ASP A 142 9.27 -2.12 5.72
C ASP A 142 8.86 -2.77 4.40
N GLN A 143 7.67 -3.35 4.35
CA GLN A 143 7.06 -4.01 3.20
C GLN A 143 5.62 -3.52 3.06
N PRO A 144 5.00 -3.67 1.88
CA PRO A 144 3.58 -3.39 1.71
C PRO A 144 2.75 -4.21 2.71
N GLU A 145 2.06 -3.53 3.61
CA GLU A 145 1.26 -4.16 4.66
C GLU A 145 -0.23 -3.94 4.39
N GLN A 146 -1.03 -4.96 4.65
CA GLN A 146 -2.47 -4.91 4.44
C GLN A 146 -3.12 -3.97 5.45
N LEU A 147 -3.79 -2.94 4.94
CA LEU A 147 -4.52 -1.97 5.73
C LEU A 147 -5.99 -2.35 5.81
N SER A 148 -6.46 -2.60 7.03
CA SER A 148 -7.85 -2.88 7.33
C SER A 148 -8.57 -1.65 7.87
N ALA A 149 -9.89 -1.60 7.69
CA ALA A 149 -10.72 -0.53 8.26
C ALA A 149 -10.54 -0.46 9.79
N GLY A 150 -10.41 0.74 10.31
CA GLY A 150 -10.21 1.06 11.72
C GLY A 150 -8.76 1.13 12.16
N GLN A 151 -7.80 0.73 11.31
CA GLN A 151 -6.37 0.79 11.63
C GLN A 151 -5.80 2.20 11.49
N GLU A 152 -4.83 2.48 12.35
CA GLU A 152 -4.14 3.75 12.42
C GLU A 152 -2.80 3.69 11.70
N ILE A 153 -2.55 4.67 10.85
CA ILE A 153 -1.31 4.87 10.11
C ILE A 153 -0.67 6.13 10.66
N ARG A 154 0.60 6.05 11.04
CA ARG A 154 1.37 7.20 11.47
C ARG A 154 2.51 7.46 10.50
N ILE A 155 2.55 8.69 10.01
CA ILE A 155 3.52 9.24 9.07
C ILE A 155 4.12 10.48 9.74
N GLY A 156 5.37 10.40 10.19
CA GLY A 156 5.99 11.48 10.96
C GLY A 156 5.25 11.77 12.28
N GLN A 157 4.69 12.98 12.38
CA GLN A 157 3.84 13.43 13.48
C GLN A 157 2.33 13.28 13.16
N THR A 158 1.99 12.99 11.91
CA THR A 158 0.62 12.91 11.43
C THR A 158 0.08 11.48 11.52
N THR A 159 -1.14 11.37 12.01
CA THR A 159 -1.90 10.14 12.15
C THR A 159 -3.10 10.18 11.22
N VAL A 160 -3.24 9.11 10.46
CA VAL A 160 -4.29 8.89 9.49
C VAL A 160 -4.98 7.59 9.84
N ARG A 161 -6.31 7.56 9.80
CA ARG A 161 -7.08 6.35 10.08
C ARG A 161 -7.92 5.98 8.86
N LEU A 162 -7.97 4.68 8.56
CA LEU A 162 -8.92 4.18 7.58
C LEU A 162 -10.26 3.93 8.28
N GLU A 163 -11.36 4.44 7.74
CA GLU A 163 -12.72 4.16 8.21
C GLU A 163 -13.51 3.31 7.19
N ALA A 164 -14.46 2.54 7.71
CA ALA A 164 -15.26 1.57 6.96
C ALA A 164 -16.41 2.24 6.19
#